data_AF-A0A3N5TSL4-F1
#
_entry.id   AF-A0A3N5TSL4-F1
#
_cell.length_a   1.000
_cell.length_b   1.000
_cell.length_c   1.000
_cell.angle_alpha   90.00
_cell.angle_beta   90.00
_cell.angle_gamma   90.00
#
_symmetry.space_group_name_H-M   'P 1'
#
loop_
_entity.id
_entity.type
_entity.pdbx_description
1 polymer ?
#
loop_
_entity_poly.entity_id
_entity_poly.type
_entity_poly.pdbx_seq_one_letter_code
_entity_poly.pdbx_strand_id
1 'polypeptide(L)'
;QVQRQIRITDTCSRYGLNKILLVLSNTTRKQARAFCGKLGRQIKGESILAFMPEANICFTVGVGIVEAQRGNTIDNILTVAEATQEKMYEFRVCSEQEET
;
A
#
# COMPACT_ATOMS: atom_id res chain seq x y z
N GLN A 1 -2.12 -2.13 -10.99
CA GLN A 1 -3.32 -1.47 -10.43
C GLN A 1 -3.00 -0.10 -9.86
N VAL A 2 -2.02 0.01 -8.95
CA VAL A 2 -1.60 1.29 -8.33
C VAL A 2 -1.17 2.37 -9.34
N GLN A 3 -0.30 2.04 -10.30
CA GLN A 3 0.18 2.99 -11.32
C GLN A 3 -0.94 3.63 -12.16
N ARG A 4 -2.10 2.98 -12.30
CA ARG A 4 -3.25 3.54 -13.04
C ARG A 4 -4.05 4.57 -12.24
N GLN A 5 -3.75 4.74 -10.95
CA GLN A 5 -4.47 5.63 -10.05
C GLN A 5 -3.68 6.90 -9.69
N ILE A 6 -2.38 6.95 -10.00
CA ILE A 6 -1.50 8.07 -9.65
C ILE A 6 -1.43 9.12 -10.78
N ARG A 7 -1.01 10.35 -10.46
CA ARG A 7 -0.80 11.41 -11.47
C ARG A 7 0.52 11.18 -12.21
N ILE A 8 0.67 11.84 -13.36
CA ILE A 8 1.93 11.80 -14.11
C ILE A 8 3.13 12.38 -13.33
N THR A 9 2.87 13.26 -12.37
CA THR A 9 3.87 13.87 -11.47
C THR A 9 4.22 12.99 -10.27
N ASP A 10 3.48 11.91 -10.06
CA ASP A 10 3.69 11.00 -8.94
C ASP A 10 4.53 9.81 -9.40
N THR A 11 5.24 9.17 -8.48
CA THR A 11 6.07 8.00 -8.78
C THR A 11 5.63 6.80 -7.95
N CYS A 12 5.59 5.63 -8.60
CA CYS A 12 5.31 4.35 -7.96
C CYS A 12 6.41 3.36 -8.29
N SER A 13 7.15 2.95 -7.26
CA SER A 13 8.30 2.05 -7.40
C SER A 13 8.21 0.89 -6.40
N ARG A 14 8.67 -0.28 -6.80
CA ARG A 14 8.90 -1.39 -5.86
C ARG A 14 10.21 -1.12 -5.12
N TYR A 15 10.17 -0.98 -3.80
CA TYR A 15 11.38 -0.71 -2.98
C TYR A 15 11.78 -1.88 -2.08
N GLY A 16 10.93 -2.90 -1.99
CA GLY A 16 11.22 -4.18 -1.36
C GLY A 16 10.40 -5.29 -2.00
N LEU A 17 10.65 -6.54 -1.61
CA LEU A 17 9.95 -7.71 -2.18
C LEU A 17 8.42 -7.62 -2.02
N ASN A 18 7.97 -7.14 -0.87
CA ASN A 18 6.56 -6.96 -0.51
C ASN A 18 6.21 -5.49 -0.23
N LYS A 19 7.03 -4.53 -0.67
CA LYS A 19 6.86 -3.11 -0.35
C LYS A 19 6.87 -2.22 -1.61
N ILE A 20 5.89 -1.32 -1.70
CA ILE A 20 5.74 -0.34 -2.78
C ILE A 20 5.86 1.06 -2.21
N LEU A 21 6.67 1.90 -2.83
CA LEU A 21 6.89 3.29 -2.46
C LEU A 21 6.09 4.17 -3.42
N LEU A 22 5.28 5.05 -2.85
CA LEU A 22 4.54 6.06 -3.56
C LEU A 22 5.07 7.44 -3.17
N VAL A 23 5.56 8.17 -4.16
CA VAL A 23 5.94 9.58 -4.01
C VAL A 23 4.85 10.41 -4.67
N LEU A 24 4.08 11.12 -3.85
CA LEU A 24 2.97 11.96 -4.29
C LEU A 24 3.44 13.42 -4.29
N SER A 25 3.53 14.02 -5.47
CA SER A 25 4.04 15.38 -5.63
C SER A 25 3.01 16.40 -5.13
N ASN A 26 3.49 17.45 -4.45
CA ASN A 26 2.65 18.55 -3.92
C ASN A 26 1.42 18.04 -3.15
N THR A 27 1.63 17.07 -2.27
CA THR A 27 0.56 16.36 -1.57
C THR A 27 0.81 16.38 -0.07
N THR A 28 -0.16 16.89 0.68
CA THR A 28 -0.15 16.87 2.14
C THR A 28 -0.45 15.49 2.70
N ARG A 29 -0.09 15.23 3.96
CA ARG A 29 -0.42 13.97 4.66
C ARG A 29 -1.92 13.65 4.62
N LYS A 30 -2.77 14.67 4.76
CA LYS A 30 -4.24 14.52 4.70
C LYS A 30 -4.72 14.07 3.31
N GLN A 31 -4.19 14.68 2.26
CA GLN A 31 -4.51 14.31 0.88
C GLN A 31 -3.97 12.91 0.55
N ALA A 32 -2.75 12.58 0.99
CA ALA A 32 -2.17 11.25 0.83
C ALA A 32 -3.03 10.18 1.52
N ARG A 33 -3.50 10.44 2.75
CA ARG A 33 -4.41 9.51 3.45
C ARG A 33 -5.72 9.31 2.70
N ALA A 34 -6.32 10.38 2.19
CA ALA A 34 -7.54 10.28 1.38
C ALA A 34 -7.31 9.48 0.07
N PHE A 35 -6.16 9.71 -0.58
CA PHE A 35 -5.73 8.96 -1.77
C PHE A 35 -5.57 7.47 -1.45
N CYS A 36 -4.84 7.12 -0.40
CA CYS A 36 -4.65 5.74 0.05
C CYS A 36 -5.98 5.05 0.38
N GLY A 37 -6.89 5.75 1.06
CA GLY A 37 -8.24 5.24 1.32
C GLY A 37 -9.03 4.97 0.04
N LYS A 38 -8.92 5.84 -0.98
CA LYS A 38 -9.53 5.60 -2.31
C LYS A 38 -8.88 4.41 -3.00
N LEU A 39 -7.55 4.33 -2.97
CA LEU A 39 -6.79 3.24 -3.57
C LEU A 39 -7.16 1.89 -2.96
N GLY A 40 -7.29 1.81 -1.63
CA GLY A 40 -7.70 0.59 -0.92
C GLY A 40 -9.06 0.07 -1.37
N ARG A 41 -10.03 0.96 -1.63
CA ARG A 41 -11.35 0.57 -2.16
C ARG A 41 -11.32 0.10 -3.62
N GLN A 42 -10.29 0.47 -4.37
CA GLN A 42 -10.15 0.12 -5.80
C GLN A 42 -9.28 -1.11 -6.02
N ILE A 43 -8.46 -1.49 -5.04
CA ILE A 43 -7.71 -2.72 -5.07
C ILE A 43 -8.69 -3.89 -4.98
N LYS A 44 -8.63 -4.77 -5.97
CA LYS A 44 -9.42 -6.01 -6.00
C LYS A 44 -8.48 -7.17 -5.75
N GLY A 45 -8.55 -7.80 -4.58
CA GLY A 45 -7.67 -8.91 -4.21
C GLY A 45 -7.77 -10.09 -5.18
N GLU A 46 -8.95 -10.33 -5.75
CA GLU A 46 -9.19 -11.36 -6.78
C GLU A 46 -8.32 -11.12 -8.01
N SER A 47 -8.16 -9.86 -8.42
CA SER A 47 -7.29 -9.51 -9.56
C SER A 47 -5.80 -9.50 -9.21
N ILE A 48 -5.44 -9.42 -7.92
CA ILE A 48 -4.07 -9.63 -7.44
C ILE A 48 -3.76 -11.12 -7.40
N LEU A 49 -4.73 -11.97 -7.14
CA LEU A 49 -4.55 -13.42 -7.02
C LEU A 49 -4.97 -14.17 -8.29
N ALA A 50 -5.39 -13.48 -9.35
CA ALA A 50 -5.91 -14.10 -10.58
C ALA A 50 -4.93 -15.08 -11.27
N PHE A 51 -3.65 -15.01 -10.93
CA PHE A 51 -2.60 -15.93 -11.41
C PHE A 51 -2.31 -17.10 -10.46
N MET A 52 -2.96 -17.17 -9.30
CA MET A 52 -2.84 -18.28 -8.35
C MET A 52 -4.14 -19.11 -8.36
N PRO A 53 -4.14 -20.29 -9.00
CA PRO A 53 -5.37 -21.07 -9.24
C PRO A 53 -6.04 -21.65 -7.98
N GLU A 54 -5.31 -21.82 -6.86
CA GLU A 54 -5.78 -22.65 -5.72
C GLU A 54 -5.44 -22.09 -4.34
N ALA A 55 -5.34 -20.77 -4.18
CA ALA A 55 -4.74 -20.24 -2.97
C ALA A 55 -5.78 -19.68 -1.99
N ASN A 56 -6.00 -20.43 -0.88
CA ASN A 56 -6.57 -19.96 0.38
C ASN A 56 -5.66 -18.88 1.01
N ILE A 57 -5.50 -17.75 0.32
CA ILE A 57 -4.59 -16.69 0.71
C ILE A 57 -5.37 -15.54 1.32
N CYS A 58 -4.94 -15.16 2.50
CA CYS A 58 -5.30 -13.91 3.14
C CYS A 58 -4.08 -13.02 3.12
N PHE A 59 -4.26 -11.78 2.67
CA PHE A 59 -3.21 -10.79 2.76
C PHE A 59 -3.78 -9.47 3.24
N THR A 60 -2.95 -8.75 3.98
CA THR A 60 -3.24 -7.39 4.42
C THR A 60 -2.23 -6.45 3.79
N VAL A 61 -2.69 -5.29 3.36
CA VAL A 61 -1.85 -4.20 2.89
C VAL A 61 -1.88 -3.10 3.95
N GLY A 62 -0.72 -2.85 4.55
CA GLY A 62 -0.48 -1.69 5.41
C GLY A 62 0.01 -0.50 4.60
N VAL A 63 -0.20 0.71 5.13
CA VAL A 63 0.35 1.94 4.57
C VAL A 63 0.94 2.81 5.67
N GLY A 64 2.18 3.25 5.44
CA GLY A 64 2.83 4.29 6.22
C GLY A 64 2.86 5.57 5.41
N ILE A 65 2.44 6.69 6.00
CA ILE A 65 2.36 7.97 5.30
C ILE A 65 3.23 8.99 6.02
N VAL A 66 4.14 9.62 5.29
CA VAL A 66 4.99 10.70 5.76
C VAL A 66 4.95 11.83 4.73
N GLU A 67 4.71 13.05 5.19
CA GLU A 67 4.83 14.25 4.37
C GLU A 67 6.29 14.73 4.47
N ALA A 68 6.97 14.83 3.32
CA ALA A 68 8.35 15.24 3.29
C ALA A 68 8.49 16.73 3.67
N GLN A 69 9.33 17.02 4.65
CA GLN A 69 9.67 18.38 5.03
C GLN A 69 11.09 18.73 4.58
N ARG A 70 11.37 20.02 4.43
CA ARG A 70 12.70 20.51 4.07
C ARG A 70 13.70 20.07 5.14
N GLY A 71 14.80 19.45 4.73
CA GLY A 71 15.84 18.92 5.62
C GLY A 71 15.67 17.45 5.98
N ASN A 72 14.55 16.80 5.64
CA ASN A 72 14.42 15.36 5.79
C ASN A 72 15.30 14.64 4.75
N THR A 73 16.02 13.60 5.19
CA THR A 73 16.65 12.63 4.29
C THR A 73 15.63 11.57 3.87
N ILE A 74 15.89 10.91 2.74
CA ILE A 74 15.04 9.82 2.27
C ILE A 74 15.01 8.67 3.29
N ASP A 75 16.15 8.35 3.91
CA ASP A 75 16.24 7.28 4.90
C ASP A 75 15.36 7.55 6.11
N ASN A 76 15.40 8.78 6.65
CA ASN A 76 14.54 9.16 7.77
C ASN A 76 13.05 9.06 7.41
N ILE A 77 12.68 9.48 6.20
CA ILE A 77 11.29 9.38 5.71
C ILE A 77 10.84 7.92 5.66
N LEU A 78 11.68 7.04 5.10
CA LEU A 78 11.38 5.61 4.99
C LEU A 78 11.26 4.96 6.37
N THR A 79 12.21 5.21 7.28
CA THR A 79 12.16 4.69 8.65
C THR A 79 10.88 5.09 9.37
N VAL A 80 10.48 6.37 9.29
CA VAL A 80 9.25 6.84 9.93
C VAL A 80 8.01 6.24 9.26
N ALA A 81 7.99 6.14 7.92
CA ALA A 81 6.87 5.55 7.20
C ALA A 81 6.69 4.07 7.59
N GLU A 82 7.77 3.31 7.67
CA GLU A 82 7.70 1.90 8.08
C GLU A 82 7.25 1.73 9.53
N ALA A 83 7.71 2.60 10.45
CA ALA A 83 7.31 2.54 11.85
C ALA A 83 5.85 2.96 12.11
N THR A 84 5.22 3.70 11.19
CA THR A 84 3.88 4.27 11.36
C THR A 84 2.82 3.61 10.46
N GLN A 85 3.07 2.37 10.05
CA GLN A 85 2.16 1.63 9.18
C GLN A 85 0.82 1.36 9.86
N GLU A 86 -0.27 1.70 9.17
CA GLU A 86 -1.63 1.37 9.54
C GLU A 86 -2.26 0.46 8.49
N LYS A 87 -3.18 -0.40 8.91
CA LYS A 87 -3.93 -1.28 8.00
C LYS A 87 -4.76 -0.45 7.02
N MET A 88 -4.49 -0.58 5.72
CA MET A 88 -5.20 0.15 4.66
C MET A 88 -6.24 -0.72 3.96
N TYR A 89 -5.92 -1.99 3.76
CA TYR A 89 -6.75 -2.93 3.02
C TYR A 89 -6.50 -4.35 3.52
N GLU A 90 -7.53 -5.17 3.48
CA GLU A 90 -7.46 -6.59 3.80
C GLU A 90 -8.26 -7.37 2.77
N PHE A 91 -7.69 -8.50 2.37
CA PHE A 91 -8.36 -9.50 1.55
C PHE A 91 -8.28 -10.85 2.27
N ARG A 92 -9.41 -11.53 2.40
CA ARG A 92 -9.51 -12.83 3.06
C ARG A 92 -10.34 -13.77 2.21
N VAL A 93 -9.70 -14.83 1.71
CA VAL A 93 -10.36 -16.00 1.09
C VAL A 93 -9.69 -17.26 1.65
N CYS A 94 -9.35 -17.27 2.94
CA CYS A 94 -8.88 -18.48 3.61
C CYS A 94 -10.09 -19.23 4.16
N SER A 95 -10.17 -20.54 3.90
CA SER A 95 -11.02 -21.42 4.70
C SER A 95 -10.46 -21.47 6.12
N GLU A 96 -11.29 -21.23 7.15
CA GLU A 96 -10.97 -21.68 8.50
C GLU A 96 -10.91 -23.21 8.44
N GLN A 97 -9.70 -23.78 8.40
CA GLN A 97 -9.56 -25.18 8.78
C GLN A 97 -9.67 -25.21 10.30
N GLU A 98 -10.86 -25.51 10.81
CA GLU A 98 -11.01 -26.08 12.14
C GLU A 98 -10.20 -27.39 12.15
N GLU A 99 -9.01 -27.36 12.76
CA GLU A 99 -8.30 -28.57 13.14
C GLU A 99 -9.22 -29.36 14.08
N THR A 100 -9.76 -30.47 13.58
CA THR A 100 -10.53 -31.46 14.36
C THR A 100 -9.62 -32.58 14.83
#